data_AF-A0A0F9FD51-F1
#
_entry.id   AF-A0A0F9FD51-F1
#
_cell.length_a   1.000
_cell.length_b   1.000
_cell.length_c   1.000
_cell.angle_alpha   90.00
_cell.angle_beta   90.00
_cell.angle_gamma   90.00
#
_symmetry.space_group_name_H-M   'P 1'
#
loop_
_entity.id
_entity.type
_entity.pdbx_description
1 polymer ?
#
loop_
_entity_poly.entity_id
_entity_poly.type
_entity_poly.pdbx_seq_one_letter_code
_entity_poly.pdbx_strand_id
1 'polypeptide(L)'
;MSKILFVNPEKCRGCRLCEIVCSMHHEKVCNPSKARIHVKKFANDDFYVPITIKCDLCSGDPNCVKFCVPDALQFIEANDINLKKKRKALEKYSDLMSNYRKNRRIRAGETT
;
A
#
# COMPACT_ATOMS: atom_id res chain seq x y z
N MET A 1 -12.34 15.73 -8.22
CA MET A 1 -11.06 15.30 -7.62
C MET A 1 -10.91 13.81 -7.88
N SER A 2 -9.76 13.34 -8.37
CA SER A 2 -9.55 11.95 -8.76
C SER A 2 -9.06 11.12 -7.57
N LYS A 3 -9.95 10.27 -7.04
CA LYS A 3 -9.60 9.27 -6.02
C LYS A 3 -9.02 8.03 -6.68
N ILE A 4 -8.08 7.39 -6.00
CA ILE A 4 -7.48 6.15 -6.44
C ILE A 4 -7.50 5.11 -5.32
N LEU A 5 -7.53 3.84 -5.72
CA LEU A 5 -7.35 2.72 -4.81
C LEU A 5 -5.86 2.58 -4.49
N PHE A 6 -5.48 2.91 -3.27
CA PHE A 6 -4.14 2.72 -2.74
C PHE A 6 -4.04 1.39 -2.00
N VAL A 7 -3.01 0.61 -2.34
CA VAL A 7 -2.73 -0.70 -1.75
C VAL A 7 -1.43 -0.62 -0.97
N ASN A 8 -1.46 -1.03 0.30
CA ASN A 8 -0.28 -1.16 1.15
C ASN A 8 0.01 -2.65 1.43
N PRO A 9 1.02 -3.25 0.76
CA PRO A 9 1.40 -4.66 0.96
C PRO A 9 1.77 -5.02 2.40
N GLU A 10 2.47 -4.12 3.11
CA GLU A 10 3.00 -4.39 4.46
C GLU A 10 1.89 -4.63 5.49
N LYS A 11 0.70 -4.09 5.26
CA LYS A 11 -0.46 -4.25 6.13
C LYS A 11 -1.33 -5.44 5.75
N CYS A 12 -1.16 -6.00 4.56
CA CYS A 12 -2.05 -7.07 4.10
C CYS A 12 -1.68 -8.41 4.74
N ARG A 13 -2.59 -8.96 5.55
CA ARG A 13 -2.43 -10.29 6.19
C ARG A 13 -2.97 -11.46 5.35
N GLY A 14 -3.39 -11.20 4.12
CA GLY A 14 -3.91 -12.24 3.24
C GLY A 14 -5.22 -12.90 3.69
N CYS A 15 -6.06 -12.22 4.49
CA CYS A 15 -7.32 -12.78 5.01
C CYS A 15 -8.42 -13.00 3.95
N ARG A 16 -8.23 -12.51 2.72
CA ARG A 16 -9.13 -12.67 1.56
C ARG A 16 -10.56 -12.13 1.72
N LEU A 17 -10.85 -11.39 2.79
CA LEU A 17 -12.17 -10.82 3.02
C LEU A 17 -12.60 -9.86 1.90
N CYS A 18 -11.65 -9.12 1.33
CA CYS A 18 -11.90 -8.27 0.16
C CYS A 18 -12.36 -9.07 -1.08
N GLU A 19 -11.90 -10.30 -1.26
CA GLU A 19 -12.32 -11.19 -2.35
C GLU A 19 -13.78 -11.65 -2.12
N ILE A 20 -14.06 -12.12 -0.89
CA ILE A 20 -15.40 -12.59 -0.50
C ILE A 20 -16.43 -11.47 -0.64
N VAL A 21 -16.18 -10.30 -0.05
CA VAL A 21 -17.09 -9.15 -0.11
C VAL A 21 -17.33 -8.72 -1.56
N CYS A 22 -16.30 -8.74 -2.40
CA CYS A 22 -16.44 -8.38 -3.81
C CYS A 22 -17.32 -9.38 -4.58
N SER A 23 -17.06 -10.68 -4.43
CA SER A 23 -17.87 -11.72 -5.08
C SER A 23 -19.32 -11.74 -4.58
N MET A 24 -19.54 -11.54 -3.28
CA MET A 24 -20.89 -11.44 -2.72
C MET A 24 -21.63 -10.20 -3.22
N HIS A 25 -20.93 -9.05 -3.35
CA HIS A 25 -21.57 -7.82 -3.79
C HIS A 25 -22.07 -7.91 -5.23
N HIS A 26 -21.24 -8.42 -6.14
CA HIS A 26 -21.53 -8.40 -7.58
C HIS A 26 -22.15 -9.70 -8.12
N GLU A 27 -21.69 -10.86 -7.64
CA GLU A 27 -22.09 -12.18 -8.18
C GLU A 27 -23.09 -12.90 -7.27
N LYS A 28 -23.35 -12.33 -6.08
CA LYS A 28 -24.23 -12.92 -5.04
C LYS A 28 -23.82 -14.31 -4.60
N VAL A 29 -22.54 -14.64 -4.73
CA VAL A 29 -21.96 -15.92 -4.28
C VAL A 29 -20.75 -15.68 -3.39
N CYS A 30 -20.52 -16.57 -2.43
CA CYS A 30 -19.32 -16.58 -1.60
C CYS A 30 -18.21 -17.36 -2.31
N ASN A 31 -17.62 -16.78 -3.36
CA ASN A 31 -16.56 -17.43 -4.15
C ASN A 31 -15.44 -16.44 -4.52
N PRO A 32 -14.26 -16.52 -3.87
CA PRO A 32 -13.13 -15.63 -4.14
C PRO A 32 -12.69 -15.58 -5.60
N SER A 33 -12.83 -16.69 -6.33
CA SER A 33 -12.42 -16.77 -7.74
C SER A 33 -13.30 -15.92 -8.66
N LYS A 34 -14.50 -15.53 -8.23
CA LYS A 34 -15.36 -14.60 -8.97
C LYS A 34 -15.21 -13.13 -8.53
N ALA A 35 -14.29 -12.84 -7.63
CA ALA A 35 -14.02 -11.47 -7.21
C ALA A 35 -13.30 -10.67 -8.32
N ARG A 36 -13.44 -9.34 -8.29
CA ARG A 36 -12.67 -8.41 -9.16
C ARG A 36 -11.30 -8.05 -8.56
N ILE A 37 -11.07 -8.43 -7.30
CA ILE A 37 -9.84 -8.23 -6.54
C ILE A 37 -9.33 -9.58 -6.07
N HIS A 38 -8.03 -9.83 -6.21
CA HIS A 38 -7.40 -11.08 -5.78
C HIS A 38 -6.16 -10.84 -4.94
N VAL A 39 -6.06 -11.54 -3.82
CA VAL A 39 -4.87 -11.57 -2.99
C VAL A 39 -3.90 -12.60 -3.55
N LYS A 40 -2.72 -12.14 -3.99
CA LYS A 40 -1.62 -12.99 -4.43
C LYS A 40 -0.50 -12.96 -3.41
N LYS A 41 0.09 -14.13 -3.16
CA LYS A 41 1.37 -14.25 -2.46
C LYS A 41 2.45 -14.30 -3.53
N PHE A 42 3.46 -13.44 -3.43
CA PHE A 42 4.62 -13.50 -4.30
C PHE A 42 5.64 -14.45 -3.69
N ALA A 43 6.29 -15.28 -4.52
CA ALA A 43 7.15 -16.36 -4.03
C ALA A 43 8.42 -15.87 -3.32
N ASN A 44 8.85 -14.65 -3.61
CA ASN A 44 10.12 -14.10 -3.15
C ASN A 44 9.97 -13.18 -1.93
N ASP A 45 8.74 -12.95 -1.49
CA ASP A 45 8.42 -11.98 -0.45
C ASP A 45 7.38 -12.55 0.53
N ASP A 46 7.56 -12.34 1.82
CA ASP A 46 6.62 -12.81 2.87
C ASP A 46 5.31 -12.00 2.92
N PHE A 47 5.05 -11.11 1.96
CA PHE A 47 3.85 -10.28 1.93
C PHE A 47 2.79 -10.77 0.95
N TYR A 48 1.54 -10.42 1.28
CA TYR A 48 0.37 -10.61 0.42
C TYR A 48 0.04 -9.30 -0.28
N VAL A 49 -0.31 -9.35 -1.56
CA VAL A 49 -0.70 -8.15 -2.31
C VAL A 49 -2.09 -8.36 -2.92
N PRO A 50 -3.07 -7.51 -2.57
CA PRO A 50 -4.32 -7.41 -3.30
C PRO A 50 -4.09 -6.75 -4.67
N ILE A 51 -4.47 -7.44 -5.75
CA ILE A 51 -4.30 -6.99 -7.13
C ILE A 51 -5.69 -6.93 -7.78
N THR A 52 -5.96 -5.86 -8.52
CA THR A 52 -7.17 -5.69 -9.34
C THR A 52 -6.74 -5.56 -10.81
N ILE A 53 -7.36 -6.32 -11.70
CA ILE A 53 -7.06 -6.26 -13.15
C ILE A 53 -8.11 -5.42 -13.87
N LYS A 54 -9.39 -5.70 -13.61
CA LYS A 54 -10.53 -4.93 -14.13
C LYS A 54 -11.48 -4.66 -12.98
N CYS A 55 -11.50 -3.42 -12.50
CA CYS A 55 -12.36 -2.99 -11.42
C CYS A 55 -12.83 -1.55 -11.69
N ASP A 56 -14.13 -1.34 -11.55
CA ASP A 56 -14.84 -0.06 -11.65
C ASP A 56 -14.91 0.69 -10.30
N LEU A 57 -14.24 0.16 -9.28
CA LEU A 57 -14.18 0.72 -7.92
C LEU A 57 -15.56 0.98 -7.31
N CYS A 58 -16.54 0.14 -7.64
CA CYS A 58 -17.93 0.27 -7.18
C CYS A 58 -18.48 1.70 -7.37
N SER A 59 -18.21 2.31 -8.53
CA SER A 59 -18.65 3.68 -8.86
C SER A 59 -18.19 4.76 -7.86
N GLY A 60 -17.03 4.55 -7.22
CA GLY A 60 -16.44 5.51 -6.28
C GLY A 60 -16.69 5.19 -4.81
N ASP A 61 -17.30 4.05 -4.49
CA ASP A 61 -17.49 3.58 -3.11
C ASP A 61 -17.11 2.10 -2.93
N PRO A 62 -15.81 1.77 -3.01
CA PRO A 62 -15.33 0.39 -3.07
C PRO A 62 -15.58 -0.38 -1.75
N ASN A 63 -16.42 -1.42 -1.83
CA ASN A 63 -16.72 -2.26 -0.67
C ASN A 63 -15.49 -3.00 -0.12
N CYS A 64 -14.56 -3.42 -0.97
CA CYS A 64 -13.33 -4.09 -0.52
C CYS A 64 -12.47 -3.22 0.42
N VAL A 65 -12.54 -1.89 0.30
CA VAL A 65 -11.86 -0.95 1.21
C VAL A 65 -12.53 -0.93 2.57
N LYS A 66 -13.87 -0.83 2.61
CA LYS A 66 -14.65 -0.77 3.87
C LYS A 66 -14.44 -1.96 4.80
N PHE A 67 -14.23 -3.14 4.22
CA PHE A 67 -14.05 -4.38 4.98
C PHE A 67 -12.59 -4.75 5.21
N CYS A 68 -11.63 -3.90 4.81
CA CYS A 68 -10.22 -4.14 5.03
C CYS A 68 -9.82 -3.74 6.45
N VAL A 69 -10.05 -4.62 7.43
CA VAL A 69 -9.67 -4.41 8.85
C VAL A 69 -8.23 -3.90 9.07
N PRO A 70 -7.18 -4.42 8.39
CA PRO A 70 -5.83 -3.92 8.60
C PRO A 70 -5.52 -2.62 7.83
N ASP A 71 -6.48 -2.01 7.15
CA ASP A 71 -6.31 -0.82 6.31
C ASP A 71 -5.25 -0.97 5.21
N ALA A 72 -5.11 -2.19 4.67
CA ALA A 72 -4.23 -2.47 3.53
C ALA A 72 -4.79 -1.91 2.20
N LEU A 73 -6.09 -1.66 2.13
CA LEU A 73 -6.78 -1.04 1.01
C LEU A 73 -7.33 0.32 1.46
N GLN A 74 -7.06 1.38 0.69
CA GLN A 74 -7.54 2.73 0.99
C GLN A 74 -8.03 3.42 -0.28
N PHE A 75 -9.07 4.24 -0.20
CA PHE A 75 -9.57 5.04 -1.31
C PHE A 75 -9.26 6.51 -1.05
N ILE A 76 -8.12 6.98 -1.57
CA ILE A 76 -7.53 8.28 -1.24
C ILE A 76 -7.45 9.18 -2.47
N GLU A 77 -7.29 10.48 -2.25
CA GLU A 77 -7.08 11.44 -3.35
C GLU A 77 -5.70 11.25 -3.98
N ALA A 78 -5.61 11.38 -5.30
CA ALA A 78 -4.33 11.21 -6.02
C ALA A 78 -3.23 12.18 -5.54
N ASN A 79 -3.60 13.35 -5.03
CA ASN A 79 -2.65 14.37 -4.56
C ASN A 79 -1.93 13.93 -3.26
N ASP A 80 -2.57 13.11 -2.42
CA ASP A 80 -2.03 12.69 -1.11
C ASP A 80 -0.83 11.75 -1.24
N ILE A 81 -0.72 11.04 -2.36
CA ILE A 81 0.36 10.07 -2.60
C ILE A 81 1.68 10.80 -2.85
N ASN A 82 1.63 11.93 -3.57
CA ASN A 82 2.81 12.76 -3.81
C ASN A 82 3.34 13.35 -2.50
N LEU A 83 2.46 13.73 -1.57
CA LEU A 83 2.84 14.20 -0.23
C LEU A 83 3.55 13.11 0.58
N LYS A 84 3.04 11.87 0.61
CA LYS A 84 3.71 10.77 1.32
C LYS A 84 5.09 10.44 0.73
N LYS A 85 5.22 10.43 -0.60
CA LYS A 85 6.51 10.23 -1.29
C LYS A 85 7.49 11.37 -0.99
N LYS A 86 7.03 12.63 -1.05
CA LYS A 86 7.85 13.81 -0.72
C LYS A 86 8.33 13.79 0.73
N ARG A 87 7.48 13.42 1.69
CA ARG A 87 7.84 13.30 3.12
C ARG A 87 8.90 12.23 3.36
N LYS A 88 8.73 11.01 2.82
CA LYS A 88 9.75 9.94 2.92
C LYS A 88 11.09 10.35 2.29
N ALA A 89 11.05 11.06 1.15
CA ALA A 89 12.26 11.58 0.53
C ALA A 89 12.96 12.63 1.41
N LEU A 90 12.19 13.49 2.08
CA LEU A 90 12.68 14.48 3.04
C LEU A 90 13.31 13.83 4.28
N GLU A 91 12.66 12.82 4.88
CA GLU A 91 13.23 12.03 5.98
C GLU A 91 14.57 11.40 5.58
N LYS A 92 14.60 10.75 4.41
CA LYS A 92 15.83 10.14 3.91
C LYS A 92 16.95 11.18 3.69
N TYR A 93 16.59 12.40 3.26
CA TYR A 93 17.53 13.50 3.11
C TYR A 93 18.02 14.03 4.46
N SER A 94 17.14 14.17 5.48
CA SER A 94 17.55 14.59 6.82
C SER A 94 18.47 13.57 7.49
N ASP A 95 18.20 12.28 7.30
CA ASP A 95 19.04 11.19 7.82
C ASP A 95 20.41 11.18 7.14
N LEU A 96 20.44 11.34 5.81
CA LEU A 96 21.68 11.46 5.05
C LEU A 96 22.52 12.66 5.53
N MET A 97 21.89 13.81 5.76
CA MET A 97 22.58 15.02 6.23
C MET A 97 23.13 14.86 7.65
N SER A 98 22.38 14.19 8.53
CA SER A 98 22.82 13.89 9.90
C SER A 98 24.01 12.92 9.91
N ASN A 99 23.97 11.90 9.06
CA ASN A 99 25.06 10.94 8.89
C ASN A 99 26.29 11.56 8.24
N TYR A 100 26.13 12.42 7.23
CA TYR A 100 27.24 13.18 6.63
C TYR A 100 27.95 14.05 7.68
N ARG A 101 27.19 14.72 8.56
CA ARG A 101 27.75 15.55 9.64
C ARG A 101 28.53 14.72 10.67
N LYS A 102 28.08 13.51 11.00
CA LYS A 102 28.81 12.55 11.86
C LYS A 102 30.09 12.05 11.17
N ASN A 103 30.01 11.60 9.93
CA ASN A 103 31.16 11.07 9.18
C ASN A 103 32.22 12.14 8.92
N ARG A 104 31.83 13.41 8.75
CA ARG A 104 32.78 14.52 8.60
C ARG A 104 33.57 14.80 9.88
N ARG A 105 33.02 14.52 11.07
CA ARG A 105 33.76 14.63 12.35
C ARG A 105 34.75 13.48 12.54
N ILE A 106 34.41 12.27 12.10
CA ILE A 106 35.30 11.10 12.16
C ILE A 106 36.54 11.34 11.28
N ARG A 107 36.34 11.78 10.03
CA ARG A 107 37.46 12.08 9.11
C ARG A 107 38.36 13.24 9.57
N ALA A 108 37.85 14.17 10.37
CA ALA A 108 38.65 15.26 10.93
C ALA A 108 39.48 14.83 12.17
N GLY A 109 39.19 13.65 12.75
CA GLY A 109 39.93 13.08 13.86
C GLY A 109 40.97 12.03 13.45
N GLU A 110 41.09 11.69 12.17
CA GLU A 110 42.04 10.69 11.63
C GLU A 110 43.36 11.30 11.13
N THR A 111 43.64 12.58 11.40
CA THR A 111 44.87 13.28 10.97
C THR A 111 45.91 13.49 12.08
N THR A 112 46.11 12.50 12.96
CA THR A 112 47.27 12.46 13.87
C THR A 112 47.96 11.11 13.78
#